data_AF-A0A946KR16-F1
#
_entry.id   AF-A0A946KR16-F1
#
_cell.length_a   1.000
_cell.length_b   1.000
_cell.length_c   1.000
_cell.angle_alpha   90.00
_cell.angle_beta   90.00
_cell.angle_gamma   90.00
#
_symmetry.space_group_name_H-M   'P 1'
#
loop_
_entity.id
_entity.type
_entity.pdbx_description
1 polymer ?
#
loop_
_entity_poly.entity_id
_entity_poly.type
_entity_poly.pdbx_seq_one_letter_code
_entity_poly.pdbx_strand_id
1 'polypeptide(L)'
;KGYIDGFASAGNTGAMFVGGYYSVKTIPGVLRPPLSTVLPREDGGITVLLDVGANADCKPDVLYQFGLLGALFSEHVCKVKKPKVSLLNLGEEKSKGNLLTQATYLLMNDNPDFNFVGNCEGRDIFSSNTDVIVCDGFTGNIVLKEAEGIYSIMKKRNLLDDFFKRFNYEDYGGTPILGLNKTVIIGHGISNENAIKNMILLTKNVVKADLVSKIKNNLN
;
A
#
# COMPACT_ATOMS: atom_id res chain seq x y z
N LYS A 1 6.46 -19.88 -17.29
CA LYS A 1 6.61 -21.34 -17.01
C LYS A 1 6.52 -21.69 -15.50
N GLY A 2 5.82 -20.93 -14.65
CA GLY A 2 5.46 -21.37 -13.28
C GLY A 2 6.59 -21.58 -12.24
N TYR A 3 7.86 -21.61 -12.64
CA TYR A 3 9.01 -21.92 -11.77
C TYR A 3 9.44 -20.82 -10.79
N ILE A 4 8.79 -19.65 -10.82
CA ILE A 4 9.17 -18.49 -10.00
C ILE A 4 7.95 -18.08 -9.18
N ASP A 5 8.12 -18.05 -7.85
CA ASP A 5 7.04 -17.68 -6.92
C ASP A 5 6.89 -16.19 -6.70
N GLY A 6 7.99 -15.44 -6.84
CA GLY A 6 7.99 -13.99 -6.78
C GLY A 6 9.11 -13.37 -7.60
N PHE A 7 8.86 -12.18 -8.12
CA PHE A 7 9.82 -11.39 -8.88
C PHE A 7 10.01 -10.03 -8.18
N ALA A 8 11.25 -9.54 -8.14
CA ALA A 8 11.56 -8.26 -7.54
C ALA A 8 12.63 -7.53 -8.35
N SER A 9 12.54 -6.21 -8.45
CA SER A 9 13.53 -5.39 -9.14
C SER A 9 13.52 -3.95 -8.64
N ALA A 10 14.70 -3.34 -8.59
CA ALA A 10 14.90 -1.91 -8.37
C ALA A 10 14.92 -1.09 -9.69
N GLY A 11 14.38 -1.65 -10.78
CA GLY A 11 14.28 -0.97 -12.07
C GLY A 11 13.23 0.14 -12.09
N ASN A 12 12.97 0.70 -13.28
CA ASN A 12 11.95 1.73 -13.46
C ASN A 12 10.56 1.23 -13.00
N THR A 13 9.92 1.96 -12.08
CA THR A 13 8.61 1.62 -11.51
C THR A 13 7.53 1.40 -12.57
N GLY A 14 7.46 2.27 -13.58
CA GLY A 14 6.47 2.15 -14.67
C GLY A 14 6.70 0.91 -15.52
N ALA A 15 7.96 0.64 -15.91
CA ALA A 15 8.32 -0.57 -16.65
C ALA A 15 8.04 -1.84 -15.83
N MET A 16 8.30 -1.81 -14.53
CA MET A 16 7.99 -2.91 -13.62
C MET A 16 6.49 -3.15 -13.48
N PHE A 17 5.71 -2.08 -13.35
CA PHE A 17 4.25 -2.16 -13.28
C PHE A 17 3.67 -2.73 -14.57
N VAL A 18 4.04 -2.17 -15.74
CA VAL A 18 3.60 -2.64 -17.06
C VAL A 18 4.05 -4.08 -17.30
N GLY A 19 5.32 -4.39 -17.03
CA GLY A 19 5.89 -5.74 -17.22
C GLY A 19 5.18 -6.78 -16.36
N GLY A 20 4.94 -6.46 -15.07
CA GLY A 20 4.17 -7.30 -14.15
C GLY A 20 2.73 -7.46 -14.62
N TYR A 21 2.06 -6.37 -14.95
CA TYR A 21 0.67 -6.37 -15.42
C TYR A 21 0.47 -7.24 -16.66
N TYR A 22 1.32 -7.12 -17.69
CA TYR A 22 1.14 -7.89 -18.93
C TYR A 22 1.67 -9.33 -18.85
N SER A 23 2.76 -9.56 -18.11
CA SER A 23 3.40 -10.89 -18.05
C SER A 23 2.79 -11.80 -16.99
N VAL A 24 2.49 -11.24 -15.81
CA VAL A 24 1.92 -11.98 -14.67
C VAL A 24 0.39 -11.94 -14.70
N LYS A 25 -0.19 -10.84 -15.20
CA LYS A 25 -1.63 -10.58 -15.24
C LYS A 25 -2.27 -10.41 -13.87
N THR A 26 -3.39 -9.69 -13.84
CA THR A 26 -4.20 -9.55 -12.64
C THR A 26 -4.87 -10.86 -12.27
N ILE A 27 -5.10 -11.04 -10.98
CA ILE A 27 -6.01 -12.05 -10.46
C ILE A 27 -7.41 -11.77 -11.05
N PRO A 28 -8.14 -12.78 -11.56
CA PRO A 28 -9.52 -12.59 -12.02
C PRO A 28 -10.37 -11.88 -10.96
N GLY A 29 -11.14 -10.87 -11.36
CA GLY A 29 -11.91 -10.01 -10.44
C GLY A 29 -11.16 -8.76 -9.96
N VAL A 30 -9.82 -8.71 -10.04
CA VAL A 30 -9.07 -7.47 -9.77
C VAL A 30 -9.23 -6.50 -10.94
N LEU A 31 -9.86 -5.35 -10.67
CA LEU A 31 -10.13 -4.29 -11.63
C LEU A 31 -8.84 -3.57 -12.04
N ARG A 32 -8.09 -3.11 -11.04
CA ARG A 32 -6.78 -2.47 -11.21
C ARG A 32 -5.87 -2.86 -10.06
N PRO A 33 -4.62 -3.26 -10.31
CA PRO A 33 -3.67 -3.52 -9.23
C PRO A 33 -3.08 -2.20 -8.71
N PRO A 34 -3.08 -1.95 -7.39
CA PRO A 34 -2.41 -0.79 -6.79
C PRO A 34 -0.94 -1.07 -6.46
N LEU A 35 -0.17 0.00 -6.28
CA LEU A 35 1.10 -0.03 -5.55
C LEU A 35 0.82 0.26 -4.08
N SER A 36 1.37 -0.54 -3.17
CA SER A 36 1.29 -0.27 -1.73
C SER A 36 2.62 0.17 -1.14
N THR A 37 2.56 0.98 -0.10
CA THR A 37 3.73 1.25 0.74
C THR A 37 3.36 1.10 2.21
N VAL A 38 4.37 1.01 3.06
CA VAL A 38 4.20 1.03 4.51
C VAL A 38 4.74 2.35 5.06
N LEU A 39 3.95 3.00 5.91
CA LEU A 39 4.31 4.20 6.63
C LEU A 39 4.48 3.86 8.12
N PRO A 40 5.52 4.38 8.79
CA PRO A 40 5.68 4.17 10.22
C PRO A 40 4.64 4.98 11.00
N ARG A 41 4.15 4.40 12.10
CA ARG A 41 3.29 5.08 13.08
C ARG A 41 4.07 5.49 14.31
N GLU A 42 3.59 6.51 15.02
CA GLU A 42 4.21 7.01 16.26
C GLU A 42 4.27 5.93 17.35
N ASP A 43 3.30 5.01 17.39
CA ASP A 43 3.21 3.91 18.36
C ASP A 43 4.18 2.73 18.09
N GLY A 44 5.05 2.85 17.08
CA GLY A 44 5.93 1.76 16.65
C GLY A 44 5.33 0.82 15.60
N GLY A 45 4.02 0.94 15.31
CA GLY A 45 3.33 0.14 14.29
C GLY A 45 3.56 0.66 12.87
N ILE A 46 2.90 0.03 11.89
CA ILE A 46 2.93 0.44 10.49
C ILE A 46 1.51 0.57 9.94
N THR A 47 1.35 1.48 8.97
CA THR A 47 0.13 1.67 8.21
C THR A 47 0.40 1.37 6.75
N VAL A 48 -0.48 0.61 6.09
CA VAL A 48 -0.40 0.36 4.66
C VAL A 48 -1.10 1.49 3.91
N LEU A 49 -0.41 2.19 3.01
CA LEU A 49 -1.00 3.21 2.15
C LEU A 49 -1.16 2.67 0.72
N LEU A 50 -2.35 2.87 0.15
CA LEU A 50 -2.78 2.38 -1.15
C LEU A 50 -3.67 3.43 -1.83
N ASP A 51 -3.56 3.75 -3.11
CA ASP A 51 -2.46 3.49 -4.04
C ASP A 51 -1.42 4.62 -3.97
N VAL A 52 -0.15 4.34 -4.28
CA VAL A 52 0.94 5.33 -4.27
C VAL A 52 1.53 5.62 -5.66
N GLY A 53 0.79 5.32 -6.73
CA GLY A 53 1.10 5.87 -8.05
C GLY A 53 0.90 4.95 -9.24
N ALA A 54 0.28 3.77 -9.10
CA ALA A 54 -0.08 2.97 -10.26
C ALA A 54 -1.27 3.55 -11.04
N ASN A 55 -2.25 4.07 -10.31
CA ASN A 55 -3.54 4.50 -10.86
C ASN A 55 -3.82 5.94 -10.43
N ALA A 56 -3.36 6.90 -11.24
CA ALA A 56 -3.53 8.33 -10.94
C ALA A 56 -5.01 8.69 -10.75
N ASP A 57 -5.87 8.26 -11.67
CA ASP A 57 -7.32 8.42 -11.59
C ASP A 57 -7.99 7.07 -11.32
N CYS A 58 -8.87 7.04 -10.31
CA CYS A 58 -9.59 5.84 -9.91
C CYS A 58 -11.10 6.05 -9.93
N LYS A 59 -11.82 4.92 -9.97
CA LYS A 59 -13.27 4.86 -9.74
C LYS A 59 -13.56 4.36 -8.33
N PRO A 60 -14.77 4.58 -7.78
CA PRO A 60 -15.12 4.16 -6.43
C PRO A 60 -14.99 2.65 -6.16
N ASP A 61 -15.37 1.81 -7.12
CA ASP A 61 -15.23 0.35 -7.09
C ASP A 61 -13.76 -0.11 -7.05
N VAL A 62 -12.87 0.65 -7.68
CA VAL A 62 -11.43 0.42 -7.63
C VAL A 62 -10.87 0.74 -6.23
N LEU A 63 -11.25 1.87 -5.62
CA LEU A 63 -10.83 2.20 -4.25
C LEU A 63 -11.40 1.21 -3.23
N TYR A 64 -12.65 0.80 -3.39
CA TYR A 64 -13.24 -0.26 -2.58
C TYR A 64 -12.36 -1.52 -2.59
N GLN A 65 -11.94 -1.95 -3.78
CA GLN A 65 -11.07 -3.12 -3.93
C GLN A 65 -9.67 -2.88 -3.34
N PHE A 66 -9.14 -1.65 -3.38
CA PHE A 66 -7.88 -1.33 -2.68
C PHE A 66 -8.01 -1.51 -1.17
N GLY A 67 -9.16 -1.20 -0.58
CA GLY A 67 -9.47 -1.49 0.82
C GLY A 67 -9.35 -2.98 1.15
N LEU A 68 -9.98 -3.84 0.34
CA LEU A 68 -9.89 -5.29 0.49
C LEU A 68 -8.45 -5.80 0.32
N LEU A 69 -7.76 -5.40 -0.75
CA LEU A 69 -6.37 -5.81 -1.02
C LEU A 69 -5.43 -5.37 0.10
N GLY A 70 -5.60 -4.14 0.61
CA GLY A 70 -4.84 -3.58 1.71
C GLY A 70 -5.10 -4.28 3.03
N ALA A 71 -6.36 -4.60 3.34
CA ALA A 71 -6.73 -5.37 4.53
C ALA A 71 -6.04 -6.75 4.51
N LEU A 72 -6.12 -7.47 3.40
CA LEU A 72 -5.47 -8.79 3.26
C LEU A 72 -3.94 -8.71 3.37
N PHE A 73 -3.32 -7.67 2.79
CA PHE A 73 -1.88 -7.46 2.91
C PHE A 73 -1.49 -7.15 4.36
N SER A 74 -2.21 -6.23 5.02
CA SER A 74 -1.97 -5.85 6.41
C SER A 74 -2.14 -7.04 7.37
N GLU A 75 -3.18 -7.85 7.15
CA GLU A 75 -3.44 -9.02 7.99
C GLU A 75 -2.41 -10.12 7.79
N HIS A 76 -2.15 -10.52 6.55
CA HIS A 76 -1.38 -11.73 6.28
C HIS A 76 0.13 -11.48 6.16
N VAL A 77 0.53 -10.30 5.69
CA VAL A 77 1.95 -9.93 5.55
C VAL A 77 2.42 -9.11 6.74
N CYS A 78 1.69 -8.06 7.12
CA CYS A 78 2.05 -7.18 8.25
C CYS A 78 1.62 -7.73 9.62
N LYS A 79 0.85 -8.83 9.66
CA LYS A 79 0.41 -9.53 10.89
C LYS A 79 -0.51 -8.69 11.80
N VAL A 80 -1.21 -7.72 11.24
CA VAL A 80 -2.21 -6.92 11.97
C VAL A 80 -3.53 -7.69 12.03
N LYS A 81 -4.00 -8.04 13.23
CA LYS A 81 -5.29 -8.74 13.38
C LYS A 81 -6.45 -7.77 13.12
N LYS A 82 -7.37 -8.13 12.23
CA LYS A 82 -8.57 -7.34 11.89
C LYS A 82 -8.23 -5.87 11.56
N PRO A 83 -7.42 -5.63 10.51
CA PRO A 83 -6.88 -4.31 10.20
C PRO A 83 -8.00 -3.31 9.95
N LYS A 84 -7.88 -2.13 10.56
CA LYS A 84 -8.78 -1.00 10.34
C LYS A 84 -8.46 -0.33 9.00
N VAL A 85 -9.47 -0.24 8.14
CA VAL A 85 -9.37 0.39 6.82
C VAL A 85 -10.02 1.77 6.87
N SER A 86 -9.30 2.79 6.43
CA SER A 86 -9.80 4.16 6.34
C SER A 86 -9.67 4.70 4.92
N LEU A 87 -10.54 5.65 4.58
CA LEU A 87 -10.48 6.40 3.33
C LEU A 87 -9.82 7.76 3.58
N LEU A 88 -8.72 8.06 2.89
CA LEU A 88 -8.06 9.37 3.02
C LEU A 88 -8.98 10.47 2.48
N ASN A 89 -9.17 11.51 3.28
CA ASN A 89 -10.17 12.53 3.02
C ASN A 89 -9.78 13.89 3.59
N LEU A 90 -10.59 14.92 3.30
CA LEU A 90 -10.45 16.30 3.75
C LEU A 90 -11.19 16.59 5.08
N GLY A 91 -11.79 15.57 5.68
CA GLY A 91 -12.51 15.64 6.94
C GLY A 91 -13.08 14.27 7.34
N GLU A 92 -13.36 14.09 8.63
CA GLU A 92 -13.84 12.82 9.18
C GLU A 92 -15.30 12.52 8.84
N GLU A 93 -16.12 13.53 8.54
CA GLU A 93 -17.55 13.35 8.31
C GLU A 93 -17.83 12.62 6.99
N LYS A 94 -18.87 11.78 6.96
CA LYS A 94 -19.24 10.93 5.81
C LYS A 94 -19.44 11.70 4.50
N SER A 95 -19.87 12.96 4.58
CA SER A 95 -20.14 13.84 3.43
C SER A 95 -18.91 14.58 2.89
N LYS A 96 -17.74 14.44 3.54
CA LYS A 96 -16.52 15.16 3.14
C LYS A 96 -15.82 14.51 1.96
N GLY A 97 -15.07 15.36 1.26
CA GLY A 97 -14.21 14.99 0.15
C GLY A 97 -14.83 15.27 -1.21
N ASN A 98 -14.16 14.78 -2.25
CA ASN A 98 -14.61 14.96 -3.62
C ASN A 98 -15.65 13.89 -4.01
N LEU A 99 -16.15 13.95 -5.25
CA LEU A 99 -17.14 12.98 -5.74
C LEU A 99 -16.65 11.53 -5.67
N LEU A 100 -15.35 11.30 -5.90
CA LEU A 100 -14.74 9.98 -5.82
C LEU A 100 -14.77 9.45 -4.38
N THR A 101 -14.30 10.21 -3.40
CA THR A 101 -14.23 9.76 -2.01
C THR A 101 -15.63 9.64 -1.38
N GLN A 102 -16.56 10.55 -1.70
CA GLN A 102 -17.95 10.42 -1.23
C GLN A 102 -18.62 9.15 -1.78
N ALA A 103 -18.48 8.87 -3.08
CA ALA A 103 -19.04 7.65 -3.66
C ALA A 103 -18.34 6.38 -3.14
N THR A 104 -17.03 6.43 -2.92
CA THR A 104 -16.25 5.32 -2.33
C THR A 104 -16.71 5.04 -0.90
N TYR A 105 -16.91 6.08 -0.09
CA TYR A 105 -17.38 5.94 1.28
C TYR A 105 -18.69 5.13 1.33
N LEU A 106 -19.63 5.41 0.43
CA LEU A 106 -20.90 4.68 0.35
C LEU A 106 -20.72 3.19 0.02
N LEU A 107 -19.71 2.83 -0.77
CA LEU A 107 -19.41 1.43 -1.09
C LEU A 107 -18.72 0.69 0.06
N MET A 108 -17.90 1.40 0.85
CA MET A 108 -17.15 0.84 1.97
C MET A 108 -17.98 0.74 3.26
N ASN A 109 -18.90 1.69 3.49
CA ASN A 109 -19.71 1.74 4.69
C ASN A 109 -20.68 0.55 4.75
N ASP A 110 -20.72 -0.13 5.89
CA ASP A 110 -21.53 -1.32 6.17
C ASP A 110 -21.21 -2.55 5.29
N ASN A 111 -20.04 -2.59 4.67
CA ASN A 111 -19.59 -3.75 3.92
C ASN A 111 -18.80 -4.75 4.81
N PRO A 112 -19.12 -6.05 4.83
CA PRO A 112 -18.45 -7.04 5.68
C PRO A 112 -17.06 -7.48 5.19
N ASP A 113 -16.64 -7.12 3.97
CA ASP A 113 -15.40 -7.64 3.37
C ASP A 113 -14.13 -7.16 4.10
N PHE A 114 -14.20 -6.03 4.81
CA PHE A 114 -13.12 -5.52 5.65
C PHE A 114 -13.65 -4.57 6.74
N ASN A 115 -12.83 -4.32 7.76
CA ASN A 115 -13.19 -3.45 8.88
C ASN A 115 -13.02 -1.96 8.51
N PHE A 116 -14.00 -1.38 7.83
CA PHE A 116 -13.99 0.03 7.49
C PHE A 116 -14.32 0.91 8.71
N VAL A 117 -13.41 1.84 9.04
CA VAL A 117 -13.54 2.73 10.22
C VAL A 117 -13.82 4.19 9.85
N GLY A 118 -14.12 4.48 8.58
CA GLY A 118 -14.50 5.81 8.12
C GLY A 118 -13.38 6.59 7.44
N ASN A 119 -13.53 7.90 7.40
CA ASN A 119 -12.55 8.81 6.81
C ASN A 119 -11.35 9.03 7.73
N CYS A 120 -10.18 9.29 7.14
CA CYS A 120 -8.95 9.68 7.82
C CYS A 120 -8.45 10.99 7.19
N GLU A 121 -8.08 11.98 8.01
CA GLU A 121 -7.44 13.20 7.51
C GLU A 121 -5.92 13.01 7.37
N GLY A 122 -5.28 13.89 6.61
CA GLY A 122 -3.82 13.84 6.38
C GLY A 122 -2.99 13.93 7.66
N ARG A 123 -3.48 14.62 8.69
CA ARG A 123 -2.80 14.74 10.00
C ARG A 123 -2.78 13.42 10.80
N ASP A 124 -3.68 12.49 10.50
CA ASP A 124 -3.85 11.25 11.25
C ASP A 124 -3.14 10.06 10.61
N ILE A 125 -2.46 10.26 9.47
CA ILE A 125 -1.78 9.21 8.68
C ILE A 125 -0.79 8.39 9.52
N PHE A 126 -0.09 9.04 10.45
CA PHE A 126 0.93 8.42 11.31
C PHE A 126 0.39 7.99 12.68
N SER A 127 -0.92 8.12 12.91
CA SER A 127 -1.59 7.73 14.15
C SER A 127 -1.94 6.23 14.18
N SER A 128 -2.20 5.68 15.36
CA SER A 128 -2.63 4.28 15.56
C SER A 128 -4.11 4.01 15.26
N ASN A 129 -4.83 4.98 14.68
CA ASN A 129 -6.27 4.87 14.45
C ASN A 129 -6.61 4.05 13.20
N THR A 130 -5.63 3.85 12.31
CA THR A 130 -5.79 3.15 11.05
C THR A 130 -4.61 2.22 10.78
N ASP A 131 -4.87 1.11 10.09
CA ASP A 131 -3.85 0.14 9.67
C ASP A 131 -3.71 0.09 8.14
N VAL A 132 -4.74 0.54 7.41
CA VAL A 132 -4.79 0.63 5.96
C VAL A 132 -5.46 1.93 5.56
N ILE A 133 -4.78 2.76 4.78
CA ILE A 133 -5.32 4.01 4.23
C ILE A 133 -5.48 3.85 2.72
N VAL A 134 -6.69 4.12 2.24
CA VAL A 134 -7.06 4.05 0.82
C VAL A 134 -7.19 5.45 0.23
N CYS A 135 -6.65 5.64 -0.97
CA CYS A 135 -6.70 6.82 -1.80
C CYS A 135 -6.44 6.47 -3.27
N ASP A 136 -6.66 7.43 -4.18
CA ASP A 136 -6.18 7.32 -5.55
C ASP A 136 -4.65 7.48 -5.62
N GLY A 137 -4.04 7.01 -6.71
CA GLY A 137 -2.60 6.99 -6.87
C GLY A 137 -1.98 8.37 -7.03
N PHE A 138 -2.73 9.39 -7.45
CA PHE A 138 -2.22 10.77 -7.47
C PHE A 138 -2.06 11.28 -6.03
N THR A 139 -3.11 11.16 -5.22
CA THR A 139 -3.12 11.58 -3.82
C THR A 139 -2.09 10.82 -2.98
N GLY A 140 -2.05 9.48 -3.05
CA GLY A 140 -1.13 8.69 -2.24
C GLY A 140 0.34 8.88 -2.62
N ASN A 141 0.64 9.17 -3.88
CA ASN A 141 2.01 9.50 -4.29
C ASN A 141 2.45 10.86 -3.73
N ILE A 142 1.56 11.87 -3.68
CA ILE A 142 1.86 13.16 -3.03
C ILE A 142 2.19 12.94 -1.55
N VAL A 143 1.35 12.19 -0.82
CA VAL A 143 1.56 11.85 0.59
C VAL A 143 2.91 11.16 0.79
N LEU A 144 3.22 10.15 -0.03
CA LEU A 144 4.49 9.43 0.05
C LEU A 144 5.70 10.34 -0.20
N LYS A 145 5.65 11.18 -1.24
CA LYS A 145 6.76 12.09 -1.58
C LYS A 145 6.94 13.23 -0.59
N GLU A 146 5.86 13.68 0.03
CA GLU A 146 5.94 14.63 1.15
C GLU A 146 6.65 14.00 2.35
N ALA A 147 6.26 12.78 2.75
CA ALA A 147 6.90 12.05 3.86
C ALA A 147 8.40 11.79 3.61
N GLU A 148 8.77 11.36 2.40
CA GLU A 148 10.17 11.18 2.00
C GLU A 148 10.97 12.51 2.02
N GLY A 149 10.33 13.60 1.60
CA GLY A 149 10.90 14.95 1.60
C GLY A 149 11.19 15.45 3.01
N ILE A 150 10.22 15.31 3.92
CA ILE A 150 10.37 15.65 5.34
C ILE A 150 11.50 14.82 5.96
N TYR A 151 11.49 13.49 5.79
CA TYR A 151 12.56 12.63 6.29
C TYR A 151 13.94 13.06 5.76
N SER A 152 14.05 13.39 4.48
CA SER A 152 15.30 13.86 3.87
C SER A 152 15.80 15.17 4.49
N ILE A 153 14.90 16.11 4.80
CA ILE A 153 15.24 17.37 5.49
C ILE A 153 15.72 17.07 6.92
N MET A 154 15.01 16.21 7.65
CA MET A 154 15.36 15.85 9.02
C MET A 154 16.70 15.12 9.11
N LYS A 155 16.98 14.21 8.18
CA LYS A 155 18.27 13.55 8.04
C LYS A 155 19.40 14.55 7.79
N LYS A 156 19.23 15.48 6.85
CA LYS A 156 20.24 16.53 6.55
C LYS A 156 20.50 17.46 7.74
N ARG A 157 19.49 17.69 8.57
CA ARG A 157 19.57 18.54 9.77
C ARG A 157 20.01 17.77 11.03
N ASN A 158 20.27 16.47 10.94
CA ASN A 158 20.61 15.61 12.07
C ASN A 158 19.54 15.61 13.19
N LEU A 159 18.26 15.65 12.79
CA LEU A 159 17.08 15.67 13.67
C LEU A 159 16.34 14.31 13.67
N LEU A 160 17.07 13.21 13.52
CA LEU A 160 16.46 11.87 13.47
C LEU A 160 16.41 11.24 14.87
N ASP A 161 15.20 11.10 15.40
CA ASP A 161 14.91 10.20 16.52
C ASP A 161 14.57 8.78 16.01
N ASP A 162 14.14 7.91 16.92
CA ASP A 162 13.81 6.53 16.58
C ASP A 162 12.55 6.39 15.72
N PHE A 163 11.63 7.36 15.75
CA PHE A 163 10.47 7.38 14.86
C PHE A 163 10.90 7.79 13.44
N PHE A 164 11.61 8.91 13.29
CA PHE A 164 11.96 9.43 11.96
C PHE A 164 12.96 8.53 11.21
N LYS A 165 13.82 7.79 11.91
CA LYS A 165 14.68 6.77 11.27
C LYS A 165 13.87 5.72 10.49
N ARG A 166 12.64 5.43 10.93
CA ARG A 166 11.76 4.42 10.30
C ARG A 166 11.15 4.88 8.98
N PHE A 167 11.40 6.10 8.51
CA PHE A 167 11.05 6.53 7.15
C PHE A 167 12.12 6.13 6.11
N ASN A 168 13.20 5.45 6.53
CA ASN A 168 14.19 4.94 5.60
C ASN A 168 13.61 3.80 4.75
N TYR A 169 13.37 4.06 3.46
CA TYR A 169 12.82 3.08 2.53
C TYR A 169 13.66 1.78 2.44
N GLU A 170 14.97 1.87 2.70
CA GLU A 170 15.90 0.75 2.66
C GLU A 170 15.52 -0.34 3.67
N ASP A 171 14.87 0.02 4.78
CA ASP A 171 14.47 -0.91 5.84
C ASP A 171 13.27 -1.78 5.45
N TYR A 172 12.46 -1.34 4.48
CA TYR A 172 11.28 -2.07 3.99
C TYR A 172 11.55 -2.80 2.68
N GLY A 173 12.52 -2.33 1.89
CA GLY A 173 13.02 -3.02 0.70
C GLY A 173 12.22 -2.79 -0.58
N GLY A 174 10.95 -2.38 -0.50
CA GLY A 174 10.19 -1.99 -1.69
C GLY A 174 8.68 -2.02 -1.51
N THR A 175 8.00 -1.91 -2.64
CA THR A 175 6.56 -1.73 -2.79
C THR A 175 5.99 -2.90 -3.59
N PRO A 176 5.06 -3.69 -3.04
CA PRO A 176 4.40 -4.75 -3.77
C PRO A 176 3.33 -4.19 -4.74
N ILE A 177 3.19 -4.83 -5.89
CA ILE A 177 2.03 -4.67 -6.76
C ILE A 177 0.95 -5.66 -6.29
N LEU A 178 -0.11 -5.17 -5.67
CA LEU A 178 -1.16 -6.04 -5.14
C LEU A 178 -2.13 -6.46 -6.25
N GLY A 179 -2.65 -7.69 -6.17
CA GLY A 179 -3.67 -8.18 -7.11
C GLY A 179 -3.14 -8.80 -8.41
N LEU A 180 -1.82 -9.04 -8.53
CA LEU A 180 -1.25 -9.86 -9.62
C LEU A 180 -1.24 -11.36 -9.28
N ASN A 181 -1.23 -12.23 -10.29
CA ASN A 181 -1.27 -13.70 -10.11
C ASN A 181 -0.01 -14.30 -9.45
N LYS A 182 1.06 -13.52 -9.29
CA LYS A 182 2.29 -13.84 -8.56
C LYS A 182 2.83 -12.57 -7.91
N THR A 183 3.63 -12.74 -6.87
CA THR A 183 4.24 -11.61 -6.15
C THR A 183 5.19 -10.84 -7.06
N VAL A 184 4.97 -9.53 -7.17
CA VAL A 184 5.90 -8.61 -7.85
C VAL A 184 6.21 -7.46 -6.90
N ILE A 185 7.50 -7.25 -6.58
CA ILE A 185 7.99 -6.18 -5.72
C ILE A 185 8.82 -5.18 -6.54
N ILE A 186 8.59 -3.89 -6.31
CA ILE A 186 9.35 -2.79 -6.90
C ILE A 186 10.21 -2.16 -5.82
N GLY A 187 11.53 -2.23 -5.98
CA GLY A 187 12.49 -1.50 -5.15
C GLY A 187 12.72 -0.08 -5.66
N HIS A 188 13.36 0.76 -4.85
CA HIS A 188 13.72 2.10 -5.28
C HIS A 188 14.93 2.06 -6.23
N GLY A 189 14.97 2.89 -7.28
CA GLY A 189 16.10 2.93 -8.24
C GLY A 189 17.48 3.23 -7.66
N ILE A 190 17.56 3.71 -6.42
CA ILE A 190 18.81 4.01 -5.69
C ILE A 190 19.12 2.98 -4.59
N SER A 191 18.48 1.80 -4.64
CA SER A 191 18.60 0.75 -3.63
C SER A 191 20.05 0.29 -3.45
N ASN A 192 20.53 0.32 -2.20
CA ASN A 192 21.79 -0.29 -1.78
C ASN A 192 21.61 -1.77 -1.39
N GLU A 193 22.69 -2.42 -0.95
CA GLU A 193 22.69 -3.83 -0.54
C GLU A 193 21.67 -4.15 0.57
N ASN A 194 21.41 -3.21 1.48
CA ASN A 194 20.41 -3.38 2.54
C ASN A 194 19.00 -3.36 1.96
N ALA A 195 18.70 -2.41 1.09
CA ALA A 195 17.42 -2.34 0.38
C ALA A 195 17.18 -3.60 -0.47
N ILE A 196 18.18 -4.08 -1.20
CA ILE A 196 18.07 -5.32 -2.00
C ILE A 196 17.82 -6.54 -1.10
N LYS A 197 18.55 -6.68 0.01
CA LYS A 197 18.32 -7.76 1.00
C LYS A 197 16.89 -7.72 1.52
N ASN A 198 16.42 -6.54 1.94
CA ASN A 198 15.08 -6.38 2.50
C ASN A 198 13.99 -6.60 1.44
N MET A 199 14.24 -6.24 0.18
CA MET A 199 13.33 -6.53 -0.94
C MET A 199 13.14 -8.04 -1.14
N ILE A 200 14.22 -8.82 -1.06
CA ILE A 200 14.17 -10.29 -1.15
C ILE A 200 13.40 -10.87 0.04
N LEU A 201 13.64 -10.36 1.25
CA LEU A 201 12.93 -10.77 2.46
C LEU A 201 11.42 -10.46 2.37
N LEU A 202 11.06 -9.26 1.89
CA LEU A 202 9.68 -8.86 1.64
C LEU A 202 9.03 -9.79 0.62
N THR A 203 9.70 -10.07 -0.51
CA THR A 203 9.21 -11.00 -1.53
C THR A 203 8.91 -12.37 -0.92
N LYS A 204 9.86 -12.92 -0.15
CA LYS A 204 9.70 -14.20 0.57
C LYS A 204 8.52 -14.14 1.55
N ASN A 205 8.35 -13.05 2.29
CA ASN A 205 7.28 -12.91 3.28
C ASN A 205 5.90 -12.87 2.61
N VAL A 206 5.75 -12.14 1.50
CA VAL A 206 4.49 -12.08 0.73
C VAL A 206 4.15 -13.45 0.14
N VAL A 207 5.14 -14.15 -0.43
CA VAL A 207 4.95 -15.51 -0.97
C VAL A 207 4.54 -16.49 0.14
N LYS A 208 5.24 -16.47 1.29
CA LYS A 208 4.92 -17.33 2.44
C LYS A 208 3.57 -17.03 3.08
N ALA A 209 3.10 -15.79 2.99
CA ALA A 209 1.77 -15.41 3.43
C ALA A 209 0.65 -15.91 2.50
N ASP A 210 1.00 -16.48 1.34
CA ASP A 210 0.07 -16.98 0.33
C ASP A 210 -0.97 -15.92 -0.10
N LEU A 211 -0.53 -14.66 -0.17
CA LEU A 211 -1.41 -13.51 -0.37
C LEU A 211 -2.23 -13.61 -1.66
N VAL A 212 -1.65 -14.13 -2.74
CA VAL A 212 -2.33 -14.32 -4.02
C VAL A 212 -3.56 -15.23 -3.87
N SER A 213 -3.41 -16.34 -3.14
CA SER A 213 -4.53 -17.27 -2.91
C SER A 213 -5.57 -16.66 -1.97
N LYS A 214 -5.14 -15.91 -0.96
CA LYS A 214 -6.05 -15.16 -0.07
C LYS A 214 -6.88 -14.14 -0.83
N ILE A 215 -6.28 -13.38 -1.74
CA ILE A 215 -6.99 -12.45 -2.62
C ILE A 215 -7.99 -13.20 -3.51
N LYS A 216 -7.58 -14.29 -4.16
CA LYS A 216 -8.47 -15.11 -5.01
C LYS A 216 -9.71 -15.60 -4.25
N ASN A 217 -9.54 -16.05 -3.01
CA ASN A 217 -10.63 -16.60 -2.21
C ASN A 217 -11.61 -15.54 -1.68
N ASN A 218 -11.24 -14.25 -1.67
CA ASN A 218 -12.10 -13.16 -1.21
C ASN A 218 -12.70 -12.34 -2.37
N LEU A 219 -12.34 -12.65 -3.62
CA LEU A 219 -12.92 -12.01 -4.82
C LEU A 219 -13.87 -12.93 -5.59
N ASN A 220 -13.93 -14.21 -5.21
CA ASN A 220 -14.78 -15.23 -5.82
C ASN A 220 -16.00 -15.53 -4.96
#